data_AF-A0A662A7X5-F1
#
_entry.id   AF-A0A662A7X5-F1
#
_cell.length_a   1.000
_cell.length_b   1.000
_cell.length_c   1.000
_cell.angle_alpha   90.00
_cell.angle_beta   90.00
_cell.angle_gamma   90.00
#
_symmetry.space_group_name_H-M   'P 1'
#
loop_
_entity.id
_entity.type
_entity.pdbx_description
1 polymer ?
#
loop_
_entity_poly.entity_id
_entity_poly.type
_entity_poly.pdbx_seq_one_letter_code
_entity_poly.pdbx_strand_id
1 'polypeptide(L)'
;MKKLNITFLVLLLSINFGLAQSFTNSGEIYVVSGTNLTLTGDFENLDWGYIANNGDIDIMGNWQNNSSSNVMLNGYSGDVNFNGSTDQTIGGSTETDFTNLNIQNDVELGNSIYVWGEMNLTAGKLTLSNHDLNYNSFSPIIADENNYIVADENGMLNYFVDAMMPANIPIGTQSAYTPLVISLNGFSDNYSFNMIKDILSNGNSGTTIPEIIDCVNLTWNVEPQNPGTADYNIGLQWNASNEMPNFDRTQSAIGDYHSGQWNPDTASAAEGSGPYTHSLNNITHTGHFAVGDQESPMAITLDLIVDLTALLEGPYNGVKMLTILNDDGHLPLNQPYNT
;
A
#
# COMPACT_ATOMS: atom_id res chain seq x y z
N MET A 1 73.74 29.65 -26.73
CA MET A 1 72.73 28.58 -26.61
C MET A 1 72.05 28.70 -25.25
N LYS A 2 70.78 29.14 -25.22
CA LYS A 2 70.00 29.29 -23.98
C LYS A 2 69.48 27.90 -23.57
N LYS A 3 69.80 27.46 -22.35
CA LYS A 3 69.30 26.20 -21.78
C LYS A 3 67.85 26.41 -21.32
N LEU A 4 66.94 25.61 -21.84
CA LEU A 4 65.53 25.56 -21.43
C LEU A 4 65.43 24.60 -20.24
N ASN A 5 65.14 25.12 -19.04
CA ASN A 5 64.83 24.29 -17.88
C ASN A 5 63.34 23.91 -17.96
N ILE A 6 63.06 22.62 -18.17
CA ILE A 6 61.71 22.06 -18.09
C ILE A 6 61.55 21.53 -16.65
N THR A 7 60.70 22.19 -15.87
CA THR A 7 60.30 21.73 -14.54
C THR A 7 59.18 20.71 -14.72
N PHE A 8 59.42 19.45 -14.34
CA PHE A 8 58.37 18.45 -14.16
C PHE A 8 57.65 18.72 -12.83
N LEU A 9 56.37 19.09 -12.89
CA LEU A 9 55.49 19.03 -11.73
C LEU A 9 55.05 17.58 -11.55
N VAL A 10 55.58 16.92 -10.51
CA VAL A 10 55.06 15.63 -10.06
C VAL A 10 53.86 15.93 -9.17
N LEU A 11 52.65 15.74 -9.70
CA LEU A 11 51.43 15.73 -8.91
C LEU A 11 51.41 14.42 -8.12
N LEU A 12 51.65 14.46 -6.81
CA LEU A 12 51.36 13.33 -5.93
C LEU A 12 49.85 13.09 -5.94
N LEU A 13 49.40 12.03 -6.61
CA LEU A 13 48.08 11.45 -6.38
C LEU A 13 48.03 10.93 -4.94
N SER A 14 47.37 11.67 -4.06
CA SER A 14 46.79 11.08 -2.87
C SER A 14 45.67 10.15 -3.32
N ILE A 15 45.91 8.85 -3.22
CA ILE A 15 44.92 7.81 -3.42
C ILE A 15 43.93 7.90 -2.26
N ASN A 16 42.82 8.63 -2.46
CA ASN A 16 41.64 8.47 -1.64
C ASN A 16 40.95 7.19 -2.11
N PHE A 17 41.15 6.10 -1.38
CA PHE A 17 40.24 4.97 -1.44
C PHE A 17 38.88 5.44 -0.89
N GLY A 18 37.82 5.36 -1.70
CA GLY A 18 36.43 5.36 -1.20
C GLY A 18 35.50 6.51 -1.57
N LEU A 19 35.61 7.15 -2.74
CA LEU A 19 34.49 7.94 -3.27
C LEU A 19 33.79 7.14 -4.36
N ALA A 20 32.48 6.95 -4.23
CA ALA A 20 31.63 6.54 -5.35
C ALA A 20 31.94 7.47 -6.54
N GLN A 21 32.08 6.92 -7.75
CA GLN A 21 32.23 7.74 -8.95
C GLN A 21 30.92 8.48 -9.18
N SER A 22 30.83 9.74 -8.76
CA SER A 22 29.68 10.58 -9.08
C SER A 22 29.78 11.08 -10.52
N PHE A 23 28.74 10.83 -11.31
CA PHE A 23 28.55 11.38 -12.65
C PHE A 23 27.63 12.59 -12.55
N THR A 24 28.18 13.77 -12.80
CA THR A 24 27.43 15.03 -12.77
C THR A 24 27.01 15.44 -14.18
N ASN A 25 25.71 15.60 -14.40
CA ASN A 25 25.13 16.17 -15.60
C ASN A 25 24.74 17.65 -15.38
N SER A 26 25.27 18.53 -16.22
CA SER A 26 24.83 19.95 -16.32
C SER A 26 24.53 20.34 -17.78
N GLY A 27 24.32 19.35 -18.65
CA GLY A 27 24.09 19.54 -20.08
C GLY A 27 23.16 18.46 -20.65
N GLU A 28 23.34 18.14 -21.93
CA GLU A 28 22.42 17.26 -22.65
C GLU A 28 23.01 15.87 -22.84
N ILE A 29 22.27 14.84 -22.43
CA ILE A 29 22.64 13.45 -22.65
C ILE A 29 21.61 12.81 -23.57
N TYR A 30 22.07 12.14 -24.62
CA TYR A 30 21.25 11.38 -25.54
C TYR A 30 21.61 9.90 -25.42
N VAL A 31 20.69 9.11 -24.87
CA VAL A 31 20.81 7.64 -24.87
C VAL A 31 19.89 7.14 -25.97
N VAL A 32 20.47 6.68 -27.08
CA VAL A 32 19.69 6.24 -28.24
C VAL A 32 19.24 4.79 -28.07
N SER A 33 18.18 4.40 -28.78
CA SER A 33 17.67 3.02 -28.73
C SER A 33 18.75 1.99 -29.02
N GLY A 34 18.79 0.93 -28.20
CA GLY A 34 19.79 -0.13 -28.24
C GLY A 34 21.14 0.22 -27.58
N THR A 35 21.25 1.39 -26.93
CA THR A 35 22.41 1.76 -26.12
C THR A 35 22.12 1.52 -24.65
N ASN A 36 23.12 0.99 -23.93
CA ASN A 36 23.14 0.93 -22.48
C ASN A 36 24.18 1.91 -21.94
N LEU A 37 23.74 2.88 -21.13
CA LEU A 37 24.57 3.79 -20.36
C LEU A 37 24.69 3.26 -18.93
N THR A 38 25.86 2.78 -18.56
CA THR A 38 26.12 2.30 -17.19
C THR A 38 26.80 3.37 -16.33
N LEU A 39 26.16 3.72 -15.22
CA LEU A 39 26.63 4.62 -14.18
C LEU A 39 26.99 3.79 -12.94
N THR A 40 28.29 3.52 -12.77
CA THR A 40 28.79 2.65 -11.68
C THR A 40 28.82 3.33 -10.30
N GLY A 41 28.42 4.59 -10.21
CA GLY A 41 28.30 5.31 -8.94
C GLY A 41 27.12 6.28 -9.01
N ASP A 42 27.14 7.30 -8.16
CA ASP A 42 26.01 8.24 -8.04
C ASP A 42 25.81 9.04 -9.33
N PHE A 43 24.56 9.41 -9.61
CA PHE A 43 24.17 10.34 -10.65
C PHE A 43 23.67 11.63 -10.00
N GLU A 44 24.20 12.77 -10.44
CA GLU A 44 23.75 14.09 -10.01
C GLU A 44 23.40 14.96 -11.22
N ASN A 45 22.15 15.39 -11.33
CA ASN A 45 21.72 16.35 -12.33
C ASN A 45 21.67 17.75 -11.73
N LEU A 46 22.28 18.74 -12.40
CA LEU A 46 22.39 20.13 -11.97
C LEU A 46 21.93 21.09 -13.06
N ASP A 47 21.68 22.33 -12.66
CA ASP A 47 21.40 23.47 -13.53
C ASP A 47 20.23 23.21 -14.51
N TRP A 48 20.54 23.05 -15.80
CA TRP A 48 19.63 22.80 -16.92
C TRP A 48 19.88 21.44 -17.57
N GLY A 49 20.57 20.54 -16.87
CA GLY A 49 20.89 19.22 -17.37
C GLY A 49 19.65 18.39 -17.65
N TYR A 50 19.64 17.69 -18.79
CA TYR A 50 18.57 16.78 -19.15
C TYR A 50 19.07 15.53 -19.90
N ILE A 51 18.22 14.51 -19.93
CA ILE A 51 18.44 13.23 -20.59
C ILE A 51 17.29 12.93 -21.55
N ALA A 52 17.64 12.74 -22.82
CA ALA A 52 16.81 12.16 -23.86
C ALA A 52 17.06 10.64 -23.91
N ASN A 53 16.26 9.84 -23.20
CA ASN A 53 16.50 8.40 -23.05
C ASN A 53 15.57 7.52 -23.90
N ASN A 54 16.08 6.91 -24.97
CA ASN A 54 15.41 5.84 -25.72
C ASN A 54 16.08 4.47 -25.57
N GLY A 55 17.11 4.36 -24.73
CA GLY A 55 17.81 3.10 -24.44
C GLY A 55 17.72 2.76 -22.95
N ASP A 56 18.76 2.14 -22.42
CA ASP A 56 18.85 1.71 -21.02
C ASP A 56 19.83 2.59 -20.26
N ILE A 57 19.45 3.02 -19.06
CA ILE A 57 20.33 3.65 -18.08
C ILE A 57 20.44 2.73 -16.88
N ASP A 58 21.57 2.07 -16.73
CA ASP A 58 21.89 1.23 -15.57
C ASP A 58 22.59 2.06 -14.52
N ILE A 59 21.99 2.25 -13.36
CA ILE A 59 22.60 2.99 -12.24
C ILE A 59 22.86 2.08 -11.05
N MET A 60 24.11 2.07 -10.59
CA MET A 60 24.56 1.30 -9.43
C MET A 60 24.68 2.13 -8.14
N GLY A 61 24.66 3.46 -8.26
CA GLY A 61 24.67 4.39 -7.12
C GLY A 61 23.33 5.12 -6.92
N ASN A 62 23.37 6.22 -6.19
CA ASN A 62 22.20 7.05 -5.91
C ASN A 62 21.83 7.96 -7.09
N TRP A 63 20.57 8.30 -7.23
CA TRP A 63 20.07 9.27 -8.20
C TRP A 63 19.67 10.57 -7.50
N GLN A 64 20.21 11.70 -7.93
CA GLN A 64 19.90 13.03 -7.39
C GLN A 64 19.54 13.99 -8.52
N ASN A 65 18.29 14.46 -8.57
CA ASN A 65 17.91 15.57 -9.45
C ASN A 65 17.90 16.89 -8.67
N ASN A 66 18.99 17.64 -8.80
CA ASN A 66 19.21 18.95 -8.19
C ASN A 66 19.15 20.09 -9.22
N SER A 67 18.59 19.81 -10.40
CA SER A 67 18.34 20.82 -11.43
C SER A 67 17.07 21.61 -11.14
N SER A 68 16.78 22.63 -11.94
CA SER A 68 15.55 23.43 -11.80
C SER A 68 14.29 22.79 -12.44
N SER A 69 14.42 21.63 -13.07
CA SER A 69 13.35 20.96 -13.81
C SER A 69 13.47 19.43 -13.74
N ASN A 70 12.54 18.71 -14.36
CA ASN A 70 12.74 17.27 -14.54
C ASN A 70 14.00 17.00 -15.38
N VAL A 71 14.75 15.97 -15.00
CA VAL A 71 15.95 15.51 -15.72
C VAL A 71 15.60 14.71 -16.97
N MET A 72 14.48 14.00 -17.00
CA MET A 72 14.08 13.22 -18.18
C MET A 72 13.26 14.08 -19.15
N LEU A 73 13.63 14.07 -20.43
CA LEU A 73 12.83 14.74 -21.45
C LEU A 73 11.58 13.93 -21.79
N ASN A 74 10.46 14.64 -21.98
CA ASN A 74 9.20 14.05 -22.42
C ASN A 74 9.27 13.53 -23.86
N GLY A 75 8.50 12.48 -24.15
CA GLY A 75 8.40 11.87 -25.50
C GLY A 75 9.49 10.83 -25.81
N TYR A 76 10.25 10.43 -24.79
CA TYR A 76 11.24 9.37 -24.83
C TYR A 76 10.69 8.11 -24.14
N SER A 77 11.30 6.94 -24.36
CA SER A 77 10.72 5.62 -24.00
C SER A 77 11.69 4.66 -23.32
N GLY A 78 12.86 5.14 -22.93
CA GLY A 78 13.93 4.32 -22.36
C GLY A 78 13.73 4.02 -20.88
N ASP A 79 14.45 3.00 -20.44
CA ASP A 79 14.45 2.45 -19.09
C ASP A 79 15.50 3.10 -18.21
N VAL A 80 15.17 3.25 -16.92
CA VAL A 80 16.15 3.50 -15.85
C VAL A 80 16.12 2.32 -14.90
N ASN A 81 17.27 1.67 -14.73
CA ASN A 81 17.43 0.43 -13.97
C ASN A 81 18.29 0.71 -12.73
N PHE A 82 17.68 0.61 -11.54
CA PHE A 82 18.41 0.66 -10.28
C PHE A 82 18.93 -0.73 -9.95
N ASN A 83 20.21 -0.98 -10.25
CA ASN A 83 20.83 -2.31 -10.22
C ASN A 83 22.16 -2.33 -9.44
N GLY A 84 22.26 -1.49 -8.42
CA GLY A 84 23.38 -1.44 -7.49
C GLY A 84 23.51 -2.71 -6.63
N SER A 85 24.66 -2.84 -5.95
CA SER A 85 24.93 -3.93 -5.01
C SER A 85 24.70 -3.55 -3.54
N THR A 86 24.31 -2.31 -3.30
CA THR A 86 23.99 -1.73 -1.98
C THR A 86 22.74 -0.89 -2.15
N ASP A 87 21.95 -0.72 -1.10
CA ASP A 87 20.74 0.12 -1.09
C ASP A 87 20.99 1.46 -1.80
N GLN A 88 20.08 1.83 -2.69
CA GLN A 88 20.14 3.04 -3.50
C GLN A 88 19.07 4.03 -3.05
N THR A 89 19.25 5.30 -3.41
CA THR A 89 18.26 6.35 -3.16
C THR A 89 17.89 7.08 -4.44
N ILE A 90 16.64 7.50 -4.54
CA ILE A 90 16.17 8.45 -5.55
C ILE A 90 15.77 9.74 -4.83
N GLY A 91 16.54 10.80 -5.01
CA GLY A 91 16.27 12.08 -4.35
C GLY A 91 16.65 13.27 -5.19
N GLY A 92 17.01 14.34 -4.49
CA GLY A 92 17.36 15.63 -5.05
C GLY A 92 16.32 16.70 -4.68
N SER A 93 16.63 17.96 -4.98
CA SER A 93 15.73 19.09 -4.69
C SER A 93 14.53 19.17 -5.64
N THR A 94 14.50 18.37 -6.69
CA THR A 94 13.43 18.35 -7.70
C THR A 94 13.02 16.93 -7.98
N GLU A 95 11.71 16.72 -8.09
CA GLU A 95 11.12 15.42 -8.43
C GLU A 95 11.70 14.92 -9.76
N THR A 96 11.80 13.60 -9.90
CA THR A 96 12.17 12.98 -11.17
C THR A 96 10.94 12.30 -11.76
N ASP A 97 10.64 12.63 -13.00
CA ASP A 97 9.62 11.93 -13.77
C ASP A 97 10.34 10.90 -14.65
N PHE A 98 10.27 9.65 -14.26
CA PHE A 98 10.74 8.54 -15.05
C PHE A 98 9.72 8.19 -16.12
N THR A 99 10.21 7.80 -17.31
CA THR A 99 9.34 7.13 -18.28
C THR A 99 9.09 5.71 -17.82
N ASN A 100 10.10 4.84 -17.87
CA ASN A 100 10.04 3.50 -17.28
C ASN A 100 11.05 3.39 -16.14
N LEU A 101 10.71 2.62 -15.11
CA LEU A 101 11.53 2.46 -13.91
C LEU A 101 11.61 0.99 -13.51
N ASN A 102 12.83 0.46 -13.41
CA ASN A 102 13.06 -0.92 -13.03
C ASN A 102 13.86 -0.97 -11.72
N ILE A 103 13.27 -1.59 -10.69
CA ILE A 103 13.87 -1.75 -9.37
C ILE A 103 14.45 -3.17 -9.28
N GLN A 104 15.79 -3.25 -9.40
CA GLN A 104 16.56 -4.49 -9.39
C GLN A 104 17.42 -4.62 -8.11
N ASN A 105 17.26 -3.69 -7.17
CA ASN A 105 17.92 -3.61 -5.87
C ASN A 105 17.03 -2.77 -4.93
N ASP A 106 17.28 -2.81 -3.62
CA ASP A 106 16.51 -1.99 -2.69
C ASP A 106 16.75 -0.50 -2.95
N VAL A 107 15.66 0.25 -3.08
CA VAL A 107 15.65 1.69 -3.38
C VAL A 107 14.78 2.42 -2.35
N GLU A 108 15.30 3.49 -1.76
CA GLU A 108 14.54 4.40 -0.90
C GLU A 108 14.30 5.74 -1.60
N LEU A 109 13.09 6.28 -1.50
CA LEU A 109 12.78 7.62 -1.96
C LEU A 109 13.30 8.66 -0.95
N GLY A 110 14.09 9.61 -1.46
CA GLY A 110 14.44 10.88 -0.80
C GLY A 110 13.74 12.09 -1.42
N ASN A 111 12.92 11.88 -2.45
CA ASN A 111 11.95 12.84 -2.99
C ASN A 111 10.80 12.06 -3.69
N SER A 112 9.65 12.70 -3.87
CA SER A 112 8.55 12.12 -4.63
C SER A 112 8.95 11.96 -6.10
N ILE A 113 8.38 10.96 -6.75
CA ILE A 113 8.68 10.64 -8.16
C ILE A 113 7.40 10.42 -8.95
N TYR A 114 7.52 10.56 -10.28
CA TYR A 114 6.49 10.14 -11.23
C TYR A 114 7.02 9.00 -12.08
N VAL A 115 6.17 8.03 -12.39
CA VAL A 115 6.43 7.01 -13.41
C VAL A 115 5.26 7.02 -14.39
N TRP A 116 5.55 7.36 -15.64
CA TRP A 116 4.53 7.53 -16.68
C TRP A 116 4.30 6.28 -17.55
N GLY A 117 5.27 5.37 -17.55
CA GLY A 117 5.28 4.14 -18.31
C GLY A 117 5.29 2.92 -17.39
N GLU A 118 6.08 1.92 -17.71
CA GLU A 118 6.12 0.68 -16.95
C GLU A 118 7.01 0.81 -15.71
N MET A 119 6.56 0.22 -14.61
CA MET A 119 7.38 -0.01 -13.43
C MET A 119 7.52 -1.51 -13.20
N ASN A 120 8.75 -2.00 -13.15
CA ASN A 120 9.03 -3.40 -12.84
C ASN A 120 9.78 -3.53 -11.52
N LEU A 121 9.25 -4.36 -10.63
CA LEU A 121 9.93 -4.84 -9.43
C LEU A 121 10.47 -6.23 -9.75
N THR A 122 11.78 -6.44 -9.65
CA THR A 122 12.40 -7.70 -10.11
C THR A 122 13.35 -8.33 -9.09
N ALA A 123 13.93 -7.54 -8.19
CA ALA A 123 14.82 -8.07 -7.16
C ALA A 123 14.89 -7.23 -5.87
N GLY A 124 14.33 -6.01 -5.85
CA GLY A 124 14.37 -5.15 -4.68
C GLY A 124 13.03 -4.49 -4.38
N LYS A 125 12.97 -3.89 -3.19
CA LYS A 125 11.83 -3.11 -2.72
C LYS A 125 12.01 -1.64 -3.08
N LEU A 126 10.89 -0.95 -3.31
CA LEU A 126 10.86 0.51 -3.33
C LEU A 126 10.25 1.02 -2.03
N THR A 127 11.05 1.64 -1.16
CA THR A 127 10.61 2.24 0.09
C THR A 127 10.23 3.70 -0.12
N LEU A 128 9.00 4.06 0.22
CA LEU A 128 8.46 5.40 0.01
C LEU A 128 8.89 6.41 1.08
N SER A 129 9.15 5.95 2.30
CA SER A 129 9.47 6.80 3.46
C SER A 129 8.44 7.93 3.62
N ASN A 130 8.81 9.20 3.38
CA ASN A 130 7.91 10.35 3.45
C ASN A 130 7.57 10.95 2.08
N HIS A 131 7.70 10.17 1.01
CA HIS A 131 7.61 10.61 -0.37
C HIS A 131 6.64 9.77 -1.17
N ASP A 132 6.00 10.38 -2.16
CA ASP A 132 4.96 9.73 -2.94
C ASP A 132 5.54 9.10 -4.21
N LEU A 133 5.03 7.91 -4.55
CA LEU A 133 5.14 7.34 -5.88
C LEU A 133 3.88 7.67 -6.66
N ASN A 134 4.01 8.54 -7.66
CA ASN A 134 2.93 8.87 -8.59
C ASN A 134 2.99 7.97 -9.82
N TYR A 135 2.27 6.85 -9.77
CA TYR A 135 2.23 5.88 -10.85
C TYR A 135 1.12 6.21 -11.85
N ASN A 136 1.49 6.95 -12.90
CA ASN A 136 0.59 7.47 -13.94
C ASN A 136 0.55 6.57 -15.18
N SER A 137 0.37 5.27 -14.96
CA SER A 137 0.38 4.27 -16.02
C SER A 137 -0.78 3.28 -15.87
N PHE A 138 -1.21 2.72 -17.00
CA PHE A 138 -2.26 1.70 -17.05
C PHE A 138 -1.69 0.27 -16.91
N SER A 139 -0.37 0.10 -17.01
CA SER A 139 0.26 -1.21 -16.82
C SER A 139 0.22 -1.59 -15.34
N PRO A 140 -0.09 -2.85 -14.98
CA PRO A 140 -0.04 -3.26 -13.58
C PRO A 140 1.42 -3.30 -13.07
N ILE A 141 1.62 -2.95 -11.80
CA ILE A 141 2.89 -3.21 -11.11
C ILE A 141 2.86 -4.67 -10.63
N ILE A 142 3.70 -5.51 -11.21
CA ILE A 142 3.84 -6.92 -10.80
C ILE A 142 4.85 -6.99 -9.65
N ALA A 143 4.51 -7.72 -8.59
CA ALA A 143 5.26 -7.78 -7.33
C ALA A 143 5.02 -9.12 -6.62
N ASP A 144 5.89 -9.45 -5.66
CA ASP A 144 5.76 -10.59 -4.78
C ASP A 144 6.38 -10.32 -3.39
N GLU A 145 6.47 -11.33 -2.52
CA GLU A 145 7.00 -11.19 -1.17
C GLU A 145 8.47 -10.72 -1.07
N ASN A 146 9.23 -10.83 -2.16
CA ASN A 146 10.64 -10.43 -2.23
C ASN A 146 10.82 -9.04 -2.85
N ASN A 147 9.87 -8.56 -3.66
CA ASN A 147 9.97 -7.31 -4.40
C ASN A 147 8.59 -6.63 -4.48
N TYR A 148 8.41 -5.58 -3.69
CA TYR A 148 7.15 -4.85 -3.51
C TYR A 148 7.42 -3.41 -3.05
N ILE A 149 6.36 -2.60 -2.95
CA ILE A 149 6.46 -1.21 -2.48
C ILE A 149 6.29 -1.18 -0.95
N VAL A 150 7.28 -0.66 -0.23
CA VAL A 150 7.17 -0.44 1.21
C VAL A 150 6.56 0.94 1.44
N ALA A 151 5.33 0.94 1.97
CA ALA A 151 4.51 2.14 2.16
C ALA A 151 3.97 2.22 3.59
N ASP A 152 4.79 1.90 4.60
CA ASP A 152 4.40 1.83 6.03
C ASP A 152 4.78 3.08 6.85
N GLU A 153 5.10 4.18 6.15
CA GLU A 153 5.31 5.52 6.70
C GLU A 153 4.30 6.53 6.08
N ASN A 154 4.70 7.78 5.84
CA ASN A 154 3.79 8.83 5.35
C ASN A 154 3.66 8.87 3.82
N GLY A 155 4.62 8.31 3.08
CA GLY A 155 4.60 8.29 1.61
C GLY A 155 3.50 7.39 1.06
N MET A 156 2.85 7.83 -0.01
CA MET A 156 1.73 7.12 -0.63
C MET A 156 2.05 6.63 -2.04
N LEU A 157 1.49 5.48 -2.39
CA LEU A 157 1.37 5.04 -3.77
C LEU A 157 0.09 5.66 -4.37
N ASN A 158 0.25 6.59 -5.30
CA ASN A 158 -0.84 7.15 -6.08
C ASN A 158 -0.99 6.34 -7.37
N TYR A 159 -2.15 5.69 -7.56
CA TYR A 159 -2.35 4.64 -8.55
C TYR A 159 -3.70 4.80 -9.25
N PHE A 160 -3.70 4.72 -10.59
CA PHE A 160 -4.92 4.72 -11.38
C PHE A 160 -5.61 3.35 -11.35
N VAL A 161 -6.83 3.29 -10.85
CA VAL A 161 -7.62 2.06 -10.78
C VAL A 161 -8.65 2.07 -11.90
N ASP A 162 -8.54 1.10 -12.82
CA ASP A 162 -9.50 0.92 -13.91
C ASP A 162 -10.77 0.22 -13.40
N ALA A 163 -11.94 0.81 -13.61
CA ALA A 163 -13.22 0.19 -13.24
C ALA A 163 -13.54 -1.11 -14.01
N MET A 164 -12.82 -1.40 -15.11
CA MET A 164 -13.05 -2.63 -15.88
C MET A 164 -12.41 -3.88 -15.28
N MET A 165 -11.46 -3.74 -14.35
CA MET A 165 -10.75 -4.88 -13.77
C MET A 165 -10.24 -4.59 -12.35
N PRO A 166 -10.24 -5.58 -11.44
CA PRO A 166 -9.59 -5.42 -10.15
C PRO A 166 -8.09 -5.11 -10.30
N ALA A 167 -7.59 -4.20 -9.47
CA ALA A 167 -6.17 -3.89 -9.38
C ALA A 167 -5.57 -4.52 -8.11
N ASN A 168 -4.42 -5.17 -8.25
CA ASN A 168 -3.60 -5.59 -7.12
C ASN A 168 -2.66 -4.44 -6.77
N ILE A 169 -2.73 -3.94 -5.54
CA ILE A 169 -1.92 -2.84 -5.04
C ILE A 169 -0.75 -3.45 -4.26
N PRO A 170 0.47 -3.43 -4.82
CA PRO A 170 1.58 -4.24 -4.31
C PRO A 170 2.35 -3.54 -3.19
N ILE A 171 1.64 -3.21 -2.11
CA ILE A 171 2.23 -2.54 -0.94
C ILE A 171 2.49 -3.51 0.22
N GLY A 172 3.31 -3.07 1.16
CA GLY A 172 3.59 -3.77 2.39
C GLY A 172 4.35 -2.92 3.39
N THR A 173 4.77 -3.57 4.46
CA THR A 173 5.71 -3.02 5.46
C THR A 173 7.14 -3.40 5.10
N GLN A 174 8.15 -2.83 5.77
CA GLN A 174 9.55 -3.24 5.58
C GLN A 174 9.76 -4.77 5.72
N SER A 175 8.95 -5.42 6.57
CA SER A 175 9.07 -6.83 6.92
C SER A 175 8.05 -7.77 6.27
N ALA A 176 7.02 -7.26 5.58
CA ALA A 176 5.95 -8.10 5.05
C ALA A 176 5.28 -7.49 3.82
N TYR A 177 5.14 -8.30 2.77
CA TYR A 177 4.26 -8.02 1.64
C TYR A 177 2.82 -8.37 2.01
N THR A 178 1.94 -7.36 1.99
CA THR A 178 0.54 -7.46 2.42
C THR A 178 -0.33 -6.63 1.50
N PRO A 179 -0.43 -7.05 0.21
CA PRO A 179 -1.13 -6.29 -0.80
C PRO A 179 -2.62 -6.19 -0.47
N LEU A 180 -3.30 -5.26 -1.14
CA LEU A 180 -4.74 -5.26 -1.22
C LEU A 180 -5.19 -5.33 -2.68
N VAL A 181 -6.34 -5.95 -2.91
CA VAL A 181 -7.05 -5.89 -4.19
C VAL A 181 -8.13 -4.83 -4.07
N ILE A 182 -8.25 -3.96 -5.08
CA ILE A 182 -9.34 -2.98 -5.19
C ILE A 182 -10.09 -3.18 -6.49
N SER A 183 -11.42 -3.07 -6.46
CA SER A 183 -12.27 -3.06 -7.65
C SER A 183 -13.27 -1.93 -7.55
N LEU A 184 -13.49 -1.18 -8.62
CA LEU A 184 -14.45 -0.08 -8.63
C LEU A 184 -15.81 -0.56 -9.13
N ASN A 185 -16.87 -0.15 -8.45
CA ASN A 185 -18.23 -0.34 -8.94
C ASN A 185 -18.70 0.85 -9.79
N GLY A 186 -18.01 1.99 -9.65
CA GLY A 186 -18.25 3.24 -10.38
C GLY A 186 -17.36 3.44 -11.61
N PHE A 187 -16.74 4.63 -11.70
CA PHE A 187 -15.84 5.01 -12.79
C PHE A 187 -14.39 4.85 -12.38
N SER A 188 -13.49 4.63 -13.35
CA SER A 188 -12.05 4.64 -13.13
C SER A 188 -11.61 5.95 -12.48
N ASP A 189 -10.75 5.86 -11.47
CA ASP A 189 -10.27 7.01 -10.69
C ASP A 189 -8.88 6.71 -10.09
N ASN A 190 -8.19 7.75 -9.63
CA ASN A 190 -6.95 7.59 -8.88
C ASN A 190 -7.25 7.37 -7.40
N TYR A 191 -6.47 6.48 -6.80
CA TYR A 191 -6.50 6.19 -5.39
C TYR A 191 -5.07 6.27 -4.82
N SER A 192 -4.96 6.78 -3.61
CA SER A 192 -3.73 6.81 -2.84
C SER A 192 -3.76 5.71 -1.78
N PHE A 193 -2.64 5.02 -1.63
CA PHE A 193 -2.51 3.88 -0.73
C PHE A 193 -1.24 3.99 0.11
N ASN A 194 -1.38 3.76 1.41
CA ASN A 194 -0.28 3.44 2.30
C ASN A 194 -0.76 2.50 3.42
N MET A 195 0.12 2.18 4.34
CA MET A 195 -0.11 1.27 5.45
C MET A 195 0.35 1.89 6.76
N ILE A 196 -0.22 1.41 7.85
CA ILE A 196 0.25 1.70 9.21
C ILE A 196 0.49 0.37 9.91
N LYS A 197 1.66 0.20 10.50
CA LYS A 197 2.02 -0.97 11.32
C LYS A 197 1.49 -0.83 12.76
N ASP A 198 0.20 -0.59 12.87
CA ASP A 198 -0.57 -0.45 14.11
C ASP A 198 -2.07 -0.43 13.77
N ILE A 199 -2.92 -0.50 14.79
CA ILE A 199 -4.33 -0.11 14.69
C ILE A 199 -4.57 1.00 15.70
N LEU A 200 -4.86 2.20 15.20
CA LEU A 200 -4.97 3.40 16.02
C LEU A 200 -6.43 3.76 16.30
N SER A 201 -6.67 4.43 17.42
CA SER A 201 -8.00 4.81 17.90
C SER A 201 -8.78 5.69 16.92
N ASN A 202 -8.08 6.42 16.05
CA ASN A 202 -8.68 7.31 15.05
C ASN A 202 -8.38 6.90 13.61
N GLY A 203 -8.27 5.59 13.32
CA GLY A 203 -7.95 5.05 12.00
C GLY A 203 -6.46 5.19 11.68
N ASN A 204 -6.03 6.41 11.37
CA ASN A 204 -4.64 6.74 11.01
C ASN A 204 -3.88 7.58 12.05
N SER A 205 -4.50 7.85 13.20
CA SER A 205 -3.91 8.69 14.24
C SER A 205 -4.43 8.31 15.63
N GLY A 206 -3.84 8.90 16.67
CA GLY A 206 -4.21 8.62 18.06
C GLY A 206 -3.28 7.57 18.69
N THR A 207 -3.84 6.77 19.60
CA THR A 207 -3.09 5.72 20.31
C THR A 207 -3.51 4.35 19.81
N THR A 208 -2.62 3.35 19.92
CA THR A 208 -2.96 1.94 19.71
C THR A 208 -4.23 1.55 20.47
N ILE A 209 -5.14 0.83 19.82
CA ILE A 209 -6.35 0.30 20.48
C ILE A 209 -5.98 -0.76 21.54
N PRO A 210 -6.74 -0.86 22.64
CA PRO A 210 -6.43 -1.84 23.68
C PRO A 210 -6.57 -3.31 23.23
N GLU A 211 -7.43 -3.58 22.25
CA GLU A 211 -7.72 -4.92 21.69
C GLU A 211 -6.74 -5.34 20.59
N ILE A 212 -5.62 -4.63 20.40
CA ILE A 212 -4.63 -4.93 19.34
C ILE A 212 -4.14 -6.38 19.37
N ILE A 213 -4.15 -7.04 20.53
CA ILE A 213 -3.71 -8.43 20.69
C ILE A 213 -4.61 -9.44 19.96
N ASP A 214 -5.84 -9.03 19.65
CA ASP A 214 -6.90 -9.80 18.99
C ASP A 214 -7.06 -9.35 17.51
N CYS A 215 -5.99 -8.78 16.94
CA CYS A 215 -5.99 -8.21 15.58
C CYS A 215 -4.81 -8.68 14.71
N VAL A 216 -4.91 -8.40 13.41
CA VAL A 216 -3.76 -8.28 12.53
C VAL A 216 -3.15 -6.90 12.72
N ASN A 217 -1.85 -6.80 13.03
CA ASN A 217 -1.19 -5.54 13.40
C ASN A 217 -0.86 -4.65 12.18
N LEU A 218 -1.89 -4.34 11.38
CA LEU A 218 -1.82 -3.56 10.14
C LEU A 218 -3.13 -2.79 9.93
N THR A 219 -3.00 -1.55 9.46
CA THR A 219 -4.09 -0.78 8.88
C THR A 219 -3.75 -0.45 7.42
N TRP A 220 -4.68 -0.67 6.51
CA TRP A 220 -4.58 -0.28 5.10
C TRP A 220 -5.38 1.00 4.89
N ASN A 221 -4.73 2.03 4.33
CA ASN A 221 -5.38 3.28 4.01
C ASN A 221 -5.71 3.29 2.52
N VAL A 222 -6.92 3.71 2.18
CA VAL A 222 -7.39 3.87 0.80
C VAL A 222 -8.04 5.25 0.68
N GLU A 223 -7.40 6.15 -0.05
CA GLU A 223 -7.87 7.50 -0.26
C GLU A 223 -8.22 7.73 -1.74
N PRO A 224 -9.52 7.74 -2.11
CA PRO A 224 -9.93 8.18 -3.44
C PRO A 224 -9.51 9.63 -3.66
N GLN A 225 -8.97 9.97 -4.83
CA GLN A 225 -8.65 11.36 -5.18
C GLN A 225 -9.93 12.21 -5.29
N ASN A 226 -11.06 11.60 -5.66
CA ASN A 226 -12.38 12.23 -5.67
C ASN A 226 -13.34 11.51 -4.70
N PRO A 227 -13.29 11.78 -3.38
CA PRO A 227 -14.09 11.05 -2.38
C PRO A 227 -15.60 11.11 -2.61
N GLY A 228 -16.11 12.15 -3.26
CA GLY A 228 -17.56 12.31 -3.54
C GLY A 228 -18.11 11.33 -4.58
N THR A 229 -17.24 10.60 -5.29
CA THR A 229 -17.61 9.58 -6.29
C THR A 229 -17.07 8.20 -5.94
N ALA A 230 -16.56 8.02 -4.72
CA ALA A 230 -16.03 6.75 -4.26
C ALA A 230 -17.14 5.68 -4.29
N ASP A 231 -16.85 4.56 -4.94
CA ASP A 231 -17.67 3.35 -4.94
C ASP A 231 -16.79 2.16 -5.32
N TYR A 232 -16.29 1.45 -4.31
CA TYR A 232 -15.29 0.41 -4.48
C TYR A 232 -15.46 -0.74 -3.48
N ASN A 233 -14.82 -1.85 -3.81
CA ASN A 233 -14.65 -3.01 -2.94
C ASN A 233 -13.15 -3.24 -2.72
N ILE A 234 -12.81 -3.83 -1.58
CA ILE A 234 -11.44 -4.21 -1.24
C ILE A 234 -11.35 -5.68 -0.85
N GLY A 235 -10.18 -6.27 -1.11
CA GLY A 235 -9.74 -7.53 -0.53
C GLY A 235 -8.39 -7.31 0.15
N LEU A 236 -8.33 -7.49 1.46
CA LEU A 236 -7.10 -7.35 2.24
C LEU A 236 -6.38 -8.69 2.31
N GLN A 237 -5.05 -8.67 2.22
CA GLN A 237 -4.21 -9.86 2.36
C GLN A 237 -3.16 -9.67 3.46
N TRP A 238 -3.04 -10.65 4.37
CA TRP A 238 -2.00 -10.63 5.42
C TRP A 238 -1.33 -12.01 5.59
N ASN A 239 -0.18 -12.01 6.27
CA ASN A 239 0.55 -13.22 6.63
C ASN A 239 0.30 -13.59 8.08
N ALA A 240 0.46 -14.88 8.44
CA ALA A 240 0.35 -15.34 9.83
C ALA A 240 1.30 -14.59 10.79
N SER A 241 2.44 -14.09 10.30
CA SER A 241 3.39 -13.29 11.09
C SER A 241 2.88 -11.89 11.45
N ASN A 242 1.79 -11.42 10.83
CA ASN A 242 1.16 -10.15 11.13
C ASN A 242 0.09 -10.27 12.22
N GLU A 243 -0.32 -11.50 12.55
CA GLU A 243 -1.35 -11.77 13.55
C GLU A 243 -0.79 -11.60 14.95
N MET A 244 -1.56 -10.94 15.81
CA MET A 244 -1.22 -10.75 17.19
C MET A 244 -1.59 -12.00 18.02
N PRO A 245 -1.02 -12.18 19.23
CA PRO A 245 -0.99 -13.49 19.89
C PRO A 245 -2.34 -14.16 20.17
N ASN A 246 -3.43 -13.39 20.27
CA ASN A 246 -4.76 -13.93 20.57
C ASN A 246 -5.69 -13.98 19.35
N PHE A 247 -5.28 -13.40 18.22
CA PHE A 247 -6.12 -13.29 17.04
C PHE A 247 -6.65 -14.65 16.57
N ASP A 248 -7.97 -14.80 16.57
CA ASP A 248 -8.68 -15.95 16.01
C ASP A 248 -9.17 -15.67 14.59
N ARG A 249 -8.34 -16.05 13.62
CA ARG A 249 -8.68 -15.93 12.20
C ARG A 249 -9.95 -16.71 11.79
N THR A 250 -10.42 -17.65 12.60
CA THR A 250 -11.65 -18.41 12.31
C THR A 250 -12.93 -17.63 12.64
N GLN A 251 -12.82 -16.54 13.40
CA GLN A 251 -13.91 -15.64 13.81
C GLN A 251 -13.49 -14.18 13.63
N SER A 252 -13.08 -13.80 12.41
CA SER A 252 -12.52 -12.49 12.09
C SER A 252 -13.29 -11.75 11.00
N ALA A 253 -13.08 -10.44 10.91
CA ALA A 253 -13.65 -9.60 9.87
C ALA A 253 -12.80 -8.34 9.63
N ILE A 254 -13.19 -7.54 8.63
CA ILE A 254 -12.64 -6.21 8.39
C ILE A 254 -13.44 -5.19 9.20
N GLY A 255 -12.75 -4.38 9.97
CA GLY A 255 -13.30 -3.13 10.52
C GLY A 255 -12.95 -1.96 9.61
N ASP A 256 -13.91 -1.09 9.40
CA ASP A 256 -13.80 0.13 8.60
C ASP A 256 -13.90 1.37 9.50
N TYR A 257 -12.81 2.12 9.61
CA TYR A 257 -12.82 3.37 10.35
C TYR A 257 -13.46 4.49 9.53
N HIS A 258 -14.69 4.83 9.90
CA HIS A 258 -15.39 6.00 9.37
C HIS A 258 -16.31 6.59 10.43
N SER A 259 -16.65 7.87 10.27
CA SER A 259 -17.54 8.59 11.19
C SER A 259 -17.05 8.62 12.66
N GLY A 260 -15.74 8.52 12.89
CA GLY A 260 -15.12 8.66 14.20
C GLY A 260 -15.03 7.36 15.03
N GLN A 261 -15.25 6.20 14.42
CA GLN A 261 -15.18 4.91 15.09
C GLN A 261 -14.79 3.81 14.09
N TRP A 262 -14.31 2.68 14.60
CA TRP A 262 -14.18 1.44 13.85
C TRP A 262 -15.55 0.78 13.74
N ASN A 263 -16.03 0.56 12.51
CA ASN A 263 -17.31 -0.06 12.23
C ASN A 263 -17.04 -1.52 11.83
N PRO A 264 -17.53 -2.51 12.60
CA PRO A 264 -17.22 -3.91 12.35
C PRO A 264 -18.04 -4.49 11.21
N ASP A 265 -17.53 -5.57 10.62
CA ASP A 265 -18.31 -6.49 9.79
C ASP A 265 -18.59 -7.81 10.53
N THR A 266 -19.39 -8.69 9.94
CA THR A 266 -19.78 -9.96 10.55
C THR A 266 -18.60 -10.93 10.57
N ALA A 267 -18.28 -11.45 11.76
CA ALA A 267 -17.22 -12.42 11.96
C ALA A 267 -17.41 -13.66 11.09
N SER A 268 -16.34 -14.08 10.41
CA SER A 268 -16.28 -15.30 9.63
C SER A 268 -14.86 -15.87 9.62
N ALA A 269 -14.69 -17.09 9.10
CA ALA A 269 -13.36 -17.64 8.93
C ALA A 269 -12.65 -16.93 7.77
N ALA A 270 -11.44 -16.42 8.01
CA ALA A 270 -10.58 -15.89 6.96
C ALA A 270 -10.34 -16.94 5.87
N GLU A 271 -10.30 -16.49 4.63
CA GLU A 271 -9.98 -17.34 3.49
C GLU A 271 -8.46 -17.52 3.33
N GLY A 272 -8.05 -18.48 2.49
CA GLY A 272 -6.64 -18.75 2.21
C GLY A 272 -5.98 -19.76 3.16
N SER A 273 -4.70 -20.02 2.94
CA SER A 273 -3.89 -20.96 3.72
C SER A 273 -2.49 -20.42 4.03
N GLY A 274 -2.37 -19.10 4.07
CA GLY A 274 -1.10 -18.37 4.07
C GLY A 274 -0.69 -18.01 2.63
N PRO A 275 -0.88 -16.75 2.19
CA PRO A 275 -1.51 -15.64 2.92
C PRO A 275 -3.01 -15.86 3.20
N TYR A 276 -3.58 -15.05 4.08
CA TYR A 276 -5.02 -15.04 4.43
C TYR A 276 -5.72 -13.79 3.90
N THR A 277 -7.03 -13.88 3.67
CA THR A 277 -7.80 -12.79 3.08
C THR A 277 -9.18 -12.59 3.70
N HIS A 278 -9.63 -11.33 3.66
CA HIS A 278 -11.01 -10.90 3.85
C HIS A 278 -11.38 -9.85 2.81
N SER A 279 -12.67 -9.65 2.56
CA SER A 279 -13.16 -8.65 1.61
C SER A 279 -14.29 -7.82 2.18
N LEU A 280 -14.35 -6.55 1.79
CA LEU A 280 -15.40 -5.60 2.14
C LEU A 280 -15.90 -4.91 0.87
N ASN A 281 -17.21 -4.75 0.73
CA ASN A 281 -17.86 -4.28 -0.49
C ASN A 281 -18.67 -3.00 -0.27
N ASN A 282 -18.93 -2.27 -1.36
CA ASN A 282 -19.78 -1.07 -1.42
C ASN A 282 -19.29 0.08 -0.54
N ILE A 283 -17.98 0.31 -0.51
CA ILE A 283 -17.36 1.41 0.24
C ILE A 283 -17.52 2.71 -0.56
N THR A 284 -17.97 3.77 0.09
CA THR A 284 -18.34 5.04 -0.55
C THR A 284 -17.64 6.28 0.04
N HIS A 285 -16.51 6.06 0.70
CA HIS A 285 -15.71 7.10 1.36
C HIS A 285 -14.22 6.73 1.36
N THR A 286 -13.37 7.67 1.75
CA THR A 286 -12.01 7.37 2.20
C THR A 286 -12.06 6.43 3.40
N GLY A 287 -11.27 5.37 3.42
CA GLY A 287 -11.31 4.36 4.48
C GLY A 287 -9.94 4.01 5.04
N HIS A 288 -9.95 3.68 6.33
CA HIS A 288 -8.84 3.00 7.00
C HIS A 288 -9.38 1.65 7.44
N PHE A 289 -8.74 0.57 7.00
CA PHE A 289 -9.25 -0.78 7.19
C PHE A 289 -8.27 -1.59 8.01
N ALA A 290 -8.77 -2.35 8.97
CA ALA A 290 -7.99 -3.27 9.78
C ALA A 290 -8.74 -4.60 9.93
N VAL A 291 -8.00 -5.65 10.29
CA VAL A 291 -8.57 -6.98 10.49
C VAL A 291 -8.45 -7.35 11.97
N GLY A 292 -9.55 -7.82 12.55
CA GLY A 292 -9.59 -8.28 13.94
C GLY A 292 -10.65 -9.33 14.15
N ASP A 293 -10.56 -10.04 15.27
CA ASP A 293 -11.53 -11.06 15.64
C ASP A 293 -12.69 -10.49 16.47
N GLN A 294 -13.61 -11.35 16.90
CA GLN A 294 -14.80 -10.99 17.67
C GLN A 294 -14.52 -10.36 19.06
N GLU A 295 -13.29 -10.45 19.58
CA GLU A 295 -12.86 -9.76 20.80
C GLU A 295 -12.28 -8.37 20.50
N SER A 296 -12.23 -7.97 19.23
CA SER A 296 -11.82 -6.65 18.75
C SER A 296 -13.00 -5.82 18.24
N PRO A 297 -12.83 -4.49 18.04
CA PRO A 297 -13.85 -3.66 17.40
C PRO A 297 -14.04 -3.91 15.89
N MET A 298 -13.29 -4.82 15.27
CA MET A 298 -13.34 -5.08 13.83
C MET A 298 -14.42 -6.09 13.42
N ALA A 299 -14.84 -6.96 14.35
CA ALA A 299 -15.77 -8.04 14.04
C ALA A 299 -16.90 -8.14 15.06
N ILE A 300 -18.08 -8.52 14.59
CA ILE A 300 -19.25 -8.83 15.44
C ILE A 300 -19.84 -10.19 15.09
N THR A 301 -20.35 -10.87 16.11
CA THR A 301 -21.16 -12.08 15.93
C THR A 301 -22.64 -11.69 15.94
N LEU A 302 -23.35 -11.94 14.83
CA LEU A 302 -24.79 -11.73 14.75
C LEU A 302 -25.53 -12.86 15.47
N ASP A 303 -25.61 -12.76 16.78
CA ASP A 303 -26.51 -13.60 17.57
C ASP A 303 -27.93 -13.03 17.46
N LEU A 304 -28.75 -13.61 16.57
CA LEU A 304 -30.19 -13.38 16.62
C LEU A 304 -30.75 -14.03 17.89
N ILE A 305 -30.71 -13.32 19.01
CA ILE A 305 -31.42 -13.72 20.22
C ILE A 305 -32.88 -13.28 20.06
N VAL A 306 -33.71 -14.19 19.56
CA VAL A 306 -35.17 -14.01 19.62
C VAL A 306 -35.65 -14.48 20.98
N ASP A 307 -35.69 -13.57 21.95
CA ASP A 307 -36.32 -13.83 23.25
C ASP A 307 -37.84 -13.67 23.14
N LEU A 308 -38.48 -14.70 22.58
CA LEU A 308 -39.90 -14.70 22.27
C LEU A 308 -40.69 -15.09 23.53
N THR A 309 -41.08 -14.09 24.33
CA THR A 309 -42.09 -14.30 25.38
C THR A 309 -43.47 -14.37 24.74
N ALA A 310 -43.92 -15.56 24.34
CA ALA A 310 -45.30 -15.77 23.93
C ALA A 310 -46.21 -15.81 25.17
N LEU A 311 -47.04 -14.77 25.38
CA LEU A 311 -48.18 -14.84 26.28
C LEU A 311 -49.27 -15.69 25.62
N LEU A 312 -49.26 -16.98 25.93
CA LEU A 312 -50.27 -17.94 25.52
C LEU A 312 -51.53 -17.80 26.40
N GLU A 313 -52.21 -16.66 26.30
CA GLU A 313 -53.49 -16.44 26.97
C GLU A 313 -54.55 -16.04 25.93
N GLY A 314 -55.77 -16.53 26.11
CA GLY A 314 -56.92 -16.23 25.24
C GLY A 314 -57.42 -14.79 25.39
N PRO A 315 -58.52 -14.41 24.68
CA PRO A 315 -58.90 -13.01 24.48
C PRO A 315 -59.09 -12.23 25.80
N TYR A 316 -58.55 -11.01 25.88
CA TYR A 316 -58.74 -10.11 27.03
C TYR A 316 -60.19 -9.66 27.12
N ASN A 317 -60.83 -9.84 28.27
CA ASN A 317 -62.24 -9.49 28.47
C ASN A 317 -62.47 -8.12 29.13
N GLY A 318 -61.42 -7.31 29.27
CA GLY A 318 -61.48 -6.03 29.98
C GLY A 318 -60.99 -6.07 31.43
N VAL A 319 -60.80 -7.27 32.01
CA VAL A 319 -60.33 -7.45 33.40
C VAL A 319 -59.18 -8.46 33.50
N LYS A 320 -59.22 -9.56 32.72
CA LYS A 320 -58.18 -10.59 32.67
C LYS A 320 -58.10 -11.21 31.28
N MET A 321 -56.98 -11.84 30.99
CA MET A 321 -56.86 -12.74 29.84
C MET A 321 -57.65 -14.03 30.14
N LEU A 322 -58.29 -14.59 29.12
CA LEU A 322 -59.14 -15.77 29.26
C LEU A 322 -58.36 -17.06 28.98
N THR A 323 -58.59 -18.12 29.73
CA THR A 323 -57.89 -19.42 29.55
C THR A 323 -58.49 -20.30 28.45
N ILE A 324 -59.43 -19.78 27.65
CA ILE A 324 -60.24 -20.56 26.69
C ILE A 324 -59.37 -21.39 25.75
N LEU A 325 -58.25 -20.85 25.25
CA LEU A 325 -57.36 -21.59 24.36
C LEU A 325 -56.63 -22.76 25.05
N ASN A 326 -56.37 -22.65 26.36
CA ASN A 326 -55.81 -23.72 27.19
C ASN A 326 -56.89 -24.76 27.52
N ASP A 327 -58.09 -24.29 27.86
CA ASP A 327 -59.22 -25.12 28.25
C ASP A 327 -59.77 -25.97 27.07
N ASP A 328 -59.71 -25.44 25.84
CA ASP A 328 -60.08 -26.13 24.60
C ASP A 328 -58.95 -27.02 24.05
N GLY A 329 -57.80 -27.10 24.72
CA GLY A 329 -56.67 -27.95 24.33
C GLY A 329 -55.95 -27.50 23.05
N HIS A 330 -56.15 -26.25 22.63
CA HIS A 330 -55.45 -25.67 21.48
C HIS A 330 -54.01 -25.24 21.82
N LEU A 331 -53.69 -25.12 23.11
CA LEU A 331 -52.36 -24.79 23.61
C LEU A 331 -51.82 -25.94 24.49
N PRO A 332 -50.57 -26.37 24.30
CA PRO A 332 -49.96 -27.39 25.14
C PRO A 332 -49.85 -26.92 26.60
N LEU A 333 -50.37 -27.72 27.54
CA LEU A 333 -50.25 -27.44 28.99
C LEU A 333 -48.88 -27.82 29.57
N ASN A 334 -48.05 -28.50 28.78
CA ASN A 334 -46.70 -28.93 29.14
C ASN A 334 -45.70 -28.33 28.14
N GLN A 335 -44.55 -27.85 28.62
CA GLN A 335 -43.51 -27.38 27.71
C GLN A 335 -42.98 -28.58 26.88
N PRO A 336 -42.83 -28.43 25.55
CA PRO A 336 -42.43 -29.55 24.69
C PRO A 336 -40.92 -29.90 24.74
N TYR A 337 -40.09 -29.10 25.42
CA TYR A 337 -38.62 -29.21 25.30
C TYR A 337 -37.84 -29.56 26.59
N ASN A 338 -38.50 -29.99 27.67
CA ASN A 338 -37.80 -30.63 28.79
C ASN A 338 -38.29 -32.07 28.97
N THR A 339 -37.60 -33.01 28.32
CA THR A 339 -37.52 -34.42 28.71
C THR A 339 -36.08 -34.83 28.87
#